data_AF-A0A935DS41-F1
#
_entry.id   AF-A0A935DS41-F1
#
_cell.length_a   1.000
_cell.length_b   1.000
_cell.length_c   1.000
_cell.angle_alpha   90.00
_cell.angle_beta   90.00
_cell.angle_gamma   90.00
#
_symmetry.space_group_name_H-M   'P 1'
#
loop_
_entity.id
_entity.type
_entity.pdbx_description
1 polymer ?
#
loop_
_entity_poly.entity_id
_entity_poly.type
_entity_poly.pdbx_seq_one_letter_code
_entity_poly.pdbx_strand_id
1 'polypeptide(L)'
;MLSSVGVLLGTLIFFFFNRETRCNAFMWLHRNLGLKPGEKSSGQARNLCSIVAMETIYVTWFFYIVLLVVYNPAFFGTDHWMAFVVCGLSFIWAAYLVQRLWWFQRMAPALRYAIPTAIIGWNVMEILEKWGHLDEIWVQPEKYALQIGIAIAAFVVVIVLAILSPARRIIDRRQQPANDAA
;
A
#
# COMPACT_ATOMS: atom_id res chain seq x y z
N MET A 1 4.91 -7.23 20.42
CA MET A 1 3.83 -7.34 21.41
C MET A 1 2.56 -7.80 20.71
N LEU A 2 2.01 -8.96 21.08
CA LEU A 2 0.76 -9.48 20.48
C LEU A 2 -0.49 -8.69 20.93
N SER A 3 -0.38 -7.82 21.94
CA SER A 3 -1.49 -7.02 22.47
C SER A 3 -2.13 -6.11 21.42
N SER A 4 -1.34 -5.63 20.43
CA SER A 4 -1.83 -4.78 19.35
C SER A 4 -2.71 -5.51 18.33
N VAL A 5 -2.71 -6.86 18.32
CA VAL A 5 -3.52 -7.67 17.39
C VAL A 5 -5.02 -7.48 17.61
N GLY A 6 -5.45 -7.49 18.88
CA GLY A 6 -6.87 -7.32 19.22
C GLY A 6 -7.39 -5.92 18.83
N VAL A 7 -6.57 -4.89 19.05
CA VAL A 7 -6.90 -3.50 18.68
C VAL A 7 -6.97 -3.34 17.17
N LEU A 8 -6.00 -3.91 16.44
CA LEU A 8 -6.01 -3.89 14.99
C LEU A 8 -7.26 -4.61 14.46
N LEU A 9 -7.55 -5.84 14.88
CA LEU A 9 -8.71 -6.57 14.38
C LEU A 9 -10.04 -5.88 14.72
N GLY A 10 -10.21 -5.42 15.96
CA GLY A 10 -11.43 -4.74 16.39
C GLY A 10 -11.70 -3.47 15.59
N THR A 11 -10.68 -2.65 15.37
CA THR A 11 -10.81 -1.41 14.60
C THR A 11 -10.86 -1.65 13.09
N LEU A 12 -10.16 -2.66 12.57
CA LEU A 12 -10.18 -3.04 11.16
C LEU A 12 -11.57 -3.52 10.73
N ILE A 13 -12.28 -4.27 11.58
CA ILE A 13 -13.67 -4.69 11.32
C ILE A 13 -14.57 -3.46 11.18
N PHE A 14 -14.44 -2.49 12.07
CA PHE A 14 -15.18 -1.22 11.97
C PHE A 14 -14.89 -0.50 10.64
N PHE A 15 -13.62 -0.43 10.25
CA PHE A 15 -13.23 0.19 8.97
C PHE A 15 -13.62 -0.63 7.75
N PHE A 16 -13.72 -1.95 7.87
CA PHE A 16 -14.15 -2.86 6.81
C PHE A 16 -15.63 -2.62 6.46
N PHE A 17 -16.50 -2.50 7.46
CA PHE A 17 -17.92 -2.20 7.25
C PHE A 17 -18.20 -0.72 6.99
N ASN A 18 -17.20 0.16 7.10
CA ASN A 18 -17.39 1.57 6.82
C ASN A 18 -17.57 1.78 5.30
N ARG A 19 -18.75 2.26 4.90
CA ARG A 19 -19.07 2.57 3.49
C ARG A 19 -18.13 3.59 2.84
N GLU A 20 -17.40 4.36 3.64
CA GLU A 20 -16.49 5.42 3.19
C GLU A 20 -15.08 4.92 2.85
N THR A 21 -14.65 3.75 3.32
CA THR A 21 -13.30 3.23 3.04
C THR A 21 -13.29 2.54 1.67
N ARG A 22 -13.19 3.34 0.60
CA ARG A 22 -13.08 2.86 -0.80
C ARG A 22 -11.68 2.30 -1.11
N CYS A 23 -11.11 1.53 -0.20
CA CYS A 23 -9.87 0.80 -0.44
C CYS A 23 -10.13 -0.26 -1.51
N ASN A 24 -9.23 -0.38 -2.50
CA ASN A 24 -9.40 -1.37 -3.57
C ASN A 24 -9.37 -2.81 -3.03
N ALA A 25 -8.62 -3.07 -1.97
CA ALA A 25 -8.59 -4.37 -1.29
C ALA A 25 -9.93 -4.69 -0.59
N PHE A 26 -10.50 -3.73 0.16
CA PHE A 26 -11.81 -3.93 0.79
C PHE A 26 -12.93 -4.06 -0.23
N MET A 27 -12.89 -3.29 -1.32
CA MET A 27 -13.87 -3.45 -2.41
C MET A 27 -13.75 -4.81 -3.10
N TRP A 28 -12.52 -5.32 -3.29
CA TRP A 28 -12.31 -6.67 -3.82
C TRP A 28 -12.86 -7.73 -2.85
N LEU A 29 -12.60 -7.58 -1.55
CA LEU A 29 -13.08 -8.52 -0.53
C LEU A 29 -14.60 -8.49 -0.37
N HIS A 30 -15.23 -7.30 -0.39
CA HIS A 30 -16.68 -7.16 -0.40
C HIS A 30 -17.33 -7.81 -1.63
N ARG A 31 -16.71 -7.67 -2.81
CA ARG A 31 -17.19 -8.33 -4.04
C ARG A 31 -17.09 -9.85 -3.94
N ASN A 32 -15.99 -10.37 -3.39
CA ASN A 32 -15.77 -11.82 -3.25
C ASN A 32 -16.67 -12.45 -2.16
N LEU A 33 -16.98 -11.71 -1.08
CA LEU A 33 -17.85 -12.16 0.01
C LEU A 33 -19.33 -11.83 -0.21
N GLY A 34 -19.70 -11.19 -1.33
CA GLY A 34 -21.09 -10.78 -1.60
C GLY A 34 -21.64 -9.69 -0.68
N LEU A 35 -20.78 -9.05 0.12
CA LEU A 35 -21.17 -8.01 1.08
C LEU A 35 -21.43 -6.68 0.35
N LYS A 36 -22.57 -6.06 0.64
CA LYS A 36 -22.96 -4.74 0.12
C LYS A 36 -23.12 -3.77 1.29
N PRO A 37 -22.08 -2.98 1.67
CA PRO A 37 -22.12 -2.05 2.81
C PRO A 37 -23.06 -0.82 2.67
N GLY A 38 -24.15 -0.94 1.92
CA GLY A 38 -25.07 0.16 1.63
C GLY A 38 -24.61 1.08 0.49
N GLU A 39 -25.40 2.12 0.22
CA GLU A 39 -25.13 3.10 -0.84
C GLU A 39 -23.96 4.02 -0.48
N LYS A 40 -23.16 4.34 -1.51
CA LYS A 40 -21.93 5.12 -1.38
C LYS A 40 -22.29 6.61 -1.40
N SER A 41 -21.77 7.38 -0.45
CA SER A 41 -21.90 8.84 -0.46
C SER A 41 -21.25 9.47 -1.70
N SER A 42 -21.65 10.70 -2.07
CA SER A 42 -20.99 11.44 -3.14
C SER A 42 -19.50 11.64 -2.84
N GLY A 43 -18.63 11.43 -3.85
CA GLY A 43 -17.17 11.57 -3.70
C GLY A 43 -16.70 12.96 -3.28
N GLN A 44 -17.56 13.97 -3.35
CA GLN A 44 -17.28 15.37 -3.03
C GLN A 44 -17.37 15.68 -1.52
N ALA A 45 -18.07 14.86 -0.73
CA ALA A 45 -18.33 15.14 0.69
C ALA A 45 -17.25 14.58 1.64
N ARG A 46 -16.11 14.10 1.10
CA ARG A 46 -15.22 13.21 1.84
C ARG A 46 -13.79 13.71 1.90
N ASN A 47 -13.21 13.64 3.10
CA ASN A 47 -11.79 13.89 3.30
C ASN A 47 -10.95 12.72 2.75
N LEU A 48 -10.53 12.85 1.48
CA LEU A 48 -9.71 11.85 0.80
C LEU A 48 -8.35 11.67 1.48
N CYS A 49 -7.74 12.75 1.98
CA CYS A 49 -6.45 12.72 2.65
C CYS A 49 -6.48 11.87 3.91
N SER A 50 -7.48 12.07 4.78
CA SER A 50 -7.63 11.25 5.99
C SER A 50 -7.82 9.77 5.69
N ILE A 51 -8.53 9.43 4.61
CA ILE A 51 -8.74 8.04 4.22
C ILE A 51 -7.47 7.40 3.70
N VAL A 52 -6.69 8.10 2.87
CA VAL A 52 -5.41 7.57 2.36
C VAL A 52 -4.40 7.40 3.50
N ALA A 53 -4.34 8.36 4.43
CA ALA A 53 -3.51 8.26 5.62
C ALA A 53 -3.90 7.03 6.47
N MET A 54 -5.20 6.87 6.72
CA MET A 54 -5.73 5.72 7.47
C MET A 54 -5.41 4.40 6.77
N GLU A 55 -5.64 4.30 5.46
CA GLU A 55 -5.31 3.12 4.66
C GLU A 55 -3.83 2.75 4.76
N THR A 56 -2.94 3.75 4.69
CA THR A 56 -1.49 3.53 4.78
C THR A 56 -1.08 3.02 6.16
N ILE A 57 -1.63 3.60 7.23
CA ILE A 57 -1.36 3.18 8.60
C ILE A 57 -1.83 1.73 8.81
N TYR A 58 -3.05 1.39 8.39
CA TYR A 58 -3.60 0.05 8.59
C TYR A 58 -2.89 -1.02 7.75
N VAL A 59 -2.50 -0.71 6.51
CA VAL A 59 -1.72 -1.65 5.70
C VAL A 59 -0.36 -1.91 6.35
N THR A 60 0.34 -0.85 6.77
CA THR A 60 1.62 -0.97 7.47
C THR A 60 1.47 -1.80 8.75
N TRP A 61 0.47 -1.47 9.56
CA TRP A 61 0.23 -2.13 10.84
C TRP A 61 -0.16 -3.60 10.67
N PHE A 62 -0.99 -3.93 9.67
CA PHE A 62 -1.37 -5.31 9.36
C PHE A 62 -0.14 -6.16 9.01
N PHE A 63 0.67 -5.69 8.07
CA PHE A 63 1.87 -6.41 7.64
C PHE A 63 2.92 -6.53 8.76
N TYR A 64 3.05 -5.48 9.58
CA TYR A 64 3.93 -5.52 10.75
C TYR A 64 3.51 -6.59 11.76
N ILE A 65 2.20 -6.72 12.02
CA ILE A 65 1.68 -7.79 12.88
C ILE A 65 1.92 -9.17 12.27
N VAL A 66 1.69 -9.33 10.97
CA VAL A 66 1.94 -10.61 10.28
C VAL A 66 3.39 -11.03 10.45
N LEU A 67 4.35 -10.14 10.20
CA LEU A 67 5.77 -10.40 10.40
C LEU A 67 6.09 -10.75 11.86
N LEU A 68 5.56 -10.00 12.83
CA LEU A 68 5.76 -10.27 14.24
C LEU A 68 5.22 -11.65 14.66
N VAL A 69 4.11 -12.11 14.07
CA VAL A 69 3.55 -13.44 14.35
C VAL A 69 4.42 -14.54 13.72
N VAL A 70 4.87 -14.32 12.48
CA VAL A 70 5.75 -15.27 11.76
C VAL A 70 7.09 -15.43 12.49
N TYR A 71 7.69 -14.34 12.94
CA TYR A 71 8.99 -14.38 13.63
C TYR A 71 8.90 -14.79 15.10
N ASN A 72 7.70 -14.88 15.68
CA ASN A 72 7.59 -15.28 17.07
C ASN A 72 7.93 -16.78 17.22
N PRO A 73 8.96 -17.13 18.01
CA PRO A 73 9.37 -18.53 18.19
C PRO A 73 8.32 -19.37 18.91
N ALA A 74 7.36 -18.75 19.62
CA ALA A 74 6.26 -19.46 20.27
C ALA A 74 5.19 -19.97 19.29
N PHE A 75 5.14 -19.44 18.06
CA PHE A 75 4.12 -19.81 17.06
C PHE A 75 4.72 -20.52 15.85
N PHE A 76 5.65 -19.86 15.14
CA PHE A 76 6.17 -20.37 13.87
C PHE A 76 7.70 -20.33 13.82
N GLY A 77 8.35 -19.29 14.34
CA GLY A 77 9.81 -19.18 14.25
C GLY A 77 10.33 -18.91 12.82
N THR A 78 11.58 -18.49 12.71
CA THR A 78 12.18 -17.95 11.45
C THR A 78 12.38 -19.00 10.35
N ASP A 79 12.56 -20.26 10.73
CA ASP A 79 12.93 -21.35 9.79
C ASP A 79 11.74 -22.20 9.36
N HIS A 80 10.54 -21.82 9.77
CA HIS A 80 9.34 -22.59 9.50
C HIS A 80 8.78 -22.27 8.11
N TRP A 81 8.16 -23.27 7.49
CA TRP A 81 7.56 -23.16 6.14
C TRP A 81 6.57 -22.00 5.99
N MET A 82 6.03 -21.50 7.10
CA MET A 82 5.14 -20.34 7.15
C MET A 82 5.83 -19.06 6.66
N ALA A 83 7.11 -18.85 7.00
CA ALA A 83 7.88 -17.69 6.53
C ALA A 83 8.04 -17.73 5.00
N PHE A 84 8.28 -18.91 4.42
CA PHE A 84 8.33 -19.12 2.98
C PHE A 84 6.99 -18.82 2.29
N VAL A 85 5.88 -19.28 2.87
CA VAL A 85 4.54 -19.02 2.34
C VAL A 85 4.21 -17.53 2.37
N VAL A 86 4.48 -16.85 3.49
CA VAL A 86 4.24 -15.41 3.63
C VAL A 86 5.12 -14.61 2.68
N CYS A 87 6.38 -15.00 2.51
CA CYS A 87 7.30 -14.41 1.54
C CYS A 87 6.78 -14.59 0.10
N GLY A 88 6.42 -15.81 -0.29
CA GLY A 88 5.92 -16.13 -1.62
C GLY A 88 4.61 -15.42 -1.95
N LEU A 89 3.64 -15.40 -1.02
CA LEU A 89 2.38 -14.67 -1.20
C LEU A 89 2.61 -13.16 -1.30
N SER A 90 3.48 -12.59 -0.47
CA SER A 90 3.81 -11.16 -0.51
C SER A 90 4.51 -10.80 -1.81
N PHE A 91 5.40 -11.67 -2.32
CA PHE A 91 6.08 -11.46 -3.60
C PHE A 91 5.12 -11.51 -4.79
N ILE A 92 4.28 -12.54 -4.88
CA ILE A 92 3.27 -12.67 -5.95
C ILE A 92 2.32 -11.47 -5.92
N TRP A 93 1.89 -11.07 -4.73
CA TRP A 93 1.00 -9.93 -4.57
C TRP A 93 1.70 -8.62 -4.96
N ALA A 94 2.91 -8.37 -4.49
CA ALA A 94 3.70 -7.20 -4.88
C ALA A 94 3.90 -7.12 -6.40
N ALA A 95 4.27 -8.24 -7.04
CA ALA A 95 4.45 -8.32 -8.49
C ALA A 95 3.15 -8.00 -9.24
N TYR A 96 2.02 -8.55 -8.82
CA TYR A 96 0.70 -8.24 -9.39
C TYR A 96 0.34 -6.75 -9.25
N LEU A 97 0.62 -6.15 -8.09
CA LEU A 97 0.34 -4.73 -7.86
C LEU A 97 1.25 -3.82 -8.68
N VAL A 98 2.55 -4.13 -8.79
CA VAL A 98 3.51 -3.38 -9.62
C VAL A 98 3.10 -3.44 -11.09
N GLN A 99 2.72 -4.62 -11.58
CA GLN A 99 2.22 -4.78 -12.94
C GLN A 99 1.02 -3.87 -13.18
N ARG A 100 0.06 -3.86 -12.24
CA ARG A 100 -1.13 -3.00 -12.32
C ARG A 100 -0.81 -1.51 -12.17
N LEU A 101 0.22 -1.16 -11.41
CA LEU A 101 0.65 0.22 -11.20
C LEU A 101 1.11 0.88 -12.51
N TRP A 102 1.73 0.11 -13.41
CA TRP A 102 2.19 0.59 -14.72
C TRP A 102 1.07 1.24 -15.56
N TRP A 103 -0.16 0.74 -15.45
CA TRP A 103 -1.29 1.26 -16.25
C TRP A 103 -1.91 2.55 -15.69
N PHE A 104 -1.54 3.03 -14.50
CA PHE A 104 -2.14 4.24 -13.94
C PHE A 104 -1.57 5.51 -14.59
N GLN A 105 -2.44 6.28 -15.25
CA GLN A 105 -2.08 7.53 -15.94
C GLN A 105 -2.22 8.79 -15.06
N ARG A 106 -2.83 8.69 -13.87
CA ARG A 106 -3.07 9.82 -12.97
C ARG A 106 -2.20 9.70 -11.72
N MET A 107 -1.54 10.79 -11.34
CA MET A 107 -0.60 10.81 -10.21
C MET A 107 -1.24 10.46 -8.85
N ALA A 108 -2.37 11.08 -8.48
CA ALA A 108 -2.97 10.83 -7.16
C ALA A 108 -3.46 9.38 -6.94
N PRO A 109 -4.16 8.74 -7.91
CA PRO A 109 -4.47 7.32 -7.83
C PRO A 109 -3.22 6.43 -7.85
N ALA A 110 -2.19 6.79 -8.62
CA ALA A 110 -0.94 6.04 -8.68
C ALA A 110 -0.22 6.05 -7.31
N LEU A 111 -0.08 7.21 -6.66
CA LEU A 111 0.54 7.33 -5.34
C LEU A 111 -0.20 6.52 -4.26
N ARG A 112 -1.53 6.61 -4.22
CA ARG A 112 -2.35 5.84 -3.28
C ARG A 112 -2.17 4.32 -3.45
N TYR A 113 -1.85 3.87 -4.66
CA TYR A 113 -1.62 2.45 -4.96
C TYR A 113 -0.16 2.05 -4.74
N ALA A 114 0.79 2.95 -5.02
CA ALA A 114 2.21 2.73 -4.87
C ALA A 114 2.63 2.54 -3.41
N ILE A 115 2.08 3.34 -2.48
CA ILE A 115 2.45 3.27 -1.05
C ILE A 115 2.17 1.88 -0.45
N PRO A 116 0.94 1.31 -0.54
CA PRO A 116 0.68 -0.06 -0.11
C PRO A 116 1.52 -1.11 -0.83
N THR A 117 1.79 -0.90 -2.13
CA THR A 117 2.60 -1.83 -2.93
C THR A 117 4.03 -1.89 -2.41
N ALA A 118 4.63 -0.74 -2.08
CA ALA A 118 5.95 -0.66 -1.48
C ALA A 118 6.01 -1.36 -0.11
N ILE A 119 4.98 -1.19 0.72
CA ILE A 119 4.87 -1.87 2.03
C ILE A 119 4.84 -3.39 1.84
N ILE A 120 4.04 -3.90 0.90
CA ILE A 120 3.97 -5.35 0.62
C ILE A 120 5.31 -5.86 0.12
N GLY A 121 5.97 -5.13 -0.78
CA GLY A 121 7.32 -5.46 -1.25
C GLY A 121 8.36 -5.47 -0.13
N TRP A 122 8.25 -4.56 0.84
CA TRP A 122 9.14 -4.52 1.99
C TRP A 122 9.10 -5.80 2.83
N ASN A 123 7.92 -6.43 2.98
CA ASN A 123 7.80 -7.69 3.72
C ASN A 123 8.69 -8.80 3.14
N VAL A 124 8.84 -8.83 1.82
CA VAL A 124 9.71 -9.80 1.14
C VAL A 124 11.17 -9.52 1.49
N MET A 125 11.60 -8.26 1.39
CA MET A 125 12.96 -7.85 1.71
C MET A 125 13.31 -8.16 3.17
N GLU A 126 12.41 -7.85 4.11
CA GLU A 126 12.57 -8.14 5.54
C GLU A 126 12.77 -9.65 5.81
N ILE A 127 11.99 -10.52 5.17
CA ILE A 127 12.12 -11.96 5.34
C ILE A 127 13.45 -12.46 4.74
N LEU A 128 13.85 -11.96 3.58
CA LEU A 128 15.12 -12.34 2.94
C LEU A 128 16.33 -11.88 3.77
N GLU A 129 16.26 -10.71 4.39
CA GLU A 129 17.28 -10.19 5.29
C GLU A 129 17.40 -11.06 6.55
N LYS A 130 16.27 -11.44 7.18
CA LYS A 130 16.29 -12.33 8.35
C LYS A 130 16.88 -13.72 8.07
N TRP A 131 16.83 -14.19 6.82
CA TRP A 131 17.51 -15.42 6.40
C TRP A 131 18.99 -15.22 6.05
N GLY A 132 19.51 -13.99 6.14
CA GLY A 132 20.91 -13.67 5.87
C GLY A 132 21.26 -13.60 4.38
N HIS A 133 20.27 -13.50 3.49
CA HIS A 133 20.52 -13.38 2.04
C HIS A 133 20.76 -11.94 1.58
N LEU A 134 20.30 -10.96 2.35
CA LEU A 134 20.46 -9.52 2.07
C LEU A 134 21.02 -8.83 3.31
N ASP A 135 22.13 -8.10 3.16
CA ASP A 135 22.59 -7.16 4.19
C ASP A 135 21.79 -5.85 4.06
N GLU A 136 21.40 -5.27 5.20
CA GLU A 136 20.70 -3.99 5.21
C GLU A 136 21.57 -2.87 4.61
N ILE A 137 21.05 -2.23 3.56
CA ILE A 137 21.64 -1.04 2.92
C ILE A 137 21.91 0.06 3.96
N TRP A 138 21.06 0.16 4.98
CA TRP A 138 21.15 1.18 6.04
C TRP A 138 22.10 0.81 7.18
N VAL A 139 22.39 -0.48 7.40
CA VAL A 139 23.31 -0.94 8.45
C VAL A 139 24.76 -0.84 7.98
N GLN A 140 25.02 -1.04 6.68
CA GLN A 140 26.36 -0.95 6.09
C GLN A 140 26.40 0.08 4.95
N PRO A 141 26.17 1.37 5.23
CA PRO A 141 26.07 2.41 4.19
C PRO A 141 27.36 2.58 3.39
N GLU A 142 28.52 2.28 3.99
CA GLU A 142 29.82 2.38 3.31
C GLU A 142 29.98 1.34 2.19
N LYS A 143 29.45 0.13 2.37
CA LYS A 143 29.52 -0.92 1.34
C LYS A 143 28.50 -0.68 0.21
N TYR A 144 27.39 -0.02 0.53
CA TYR A 144 26.28 0.18 -0.40
C TYR A 144 26.14 1.63 -0.90
N ALA A 145 27.20 2.44 -0.77
CA ALA A 145 27.20 3.86 -1.17
C ALA A 145 26.76 4.08 -2.63
N LEU A 146 27.13 3.18 -3.55
CA LEU A 146 26.71 3.25 -4.95
C LEU A 146 25.19 3.04 -5.10
N GLN A 147 24.63 2.05 -4.40
CA GLN A 147 23.19 1.75 -4.45
C GLN A 147 22.37 2.91 -3.85
N ILE A 148 22.84 3.46 -2.73
CA ILE A 148 22.25 4.65 -2.10
C ILE A 148 22.33 5.85 -3.05
N GLY A 149 23.48 6.06 -3.70
CA GLY A 149 23.67 7.14 -4.67
C GLY A 149 22.71 7.05 -5.86
N ILE A 150 22.52 5.86 -6.42
CA ILE A 150 21.54 5.64 -7.50
C ILE A 150 20.11 5.90 -7.02
N ALA A 151 19.75 5.45 -5.82
CA ALA A 151 18.42 5.69 -5.26
C ALA A 151 18.14 7.19 -5.07
N ILE A 152 19.11 7.93 -4.54
CA ILE A 152 19.02 9.40 -4.40
C ILE A 152 18.90 10.07 -5.76
N ALA A 153 19.72 9.66 -6.74
CA ALA A 153 19.66 10.21 -8.09
C ALA A 153 18.29 9.96 -8.74
N ALA A 154 17.74 8.75 -8.62
CA ALA A 154 16.41 8.42 -9.11
C ALA A 154 15.33 9.28 -8.44
N PHE A 155 15.42 9.50 -7.12
CA PHE A 155 14.49 10.36 -6.40
C PHE A 155 14.54 11.81 -6.88
N VAL A 156 15.74 12.36 -7.07
CA VAL A 156 15.94 13.71 -7.62
C VAL A 156 15.38 13.81 -9.04
N VAL A 157 15.62 12.81 -9.90
CA VAL A 157 15.06 12.76 -11.26
C VAL A 157 13.54 12.79 -11.22
N VAL A 158 12.90 12.00 -10.35
CA VAL A 158 11.43 12.01 -10.21
C VAL A 158 10.91 13.38 -9.76
N ILE A 159 11.59 14.06 -8.83
CA ILE A 159 11.21 15.41 -8.40
C ILE A 159 11.32 16.39 -9.56
N VAL A 160 12.44 16.38 -10.29
CA VAL A 160 12.66 17.26 -11.43
C VAL A 160 11.60 17.00 -12.51
N LEU A 161 11.34 15.74 -12.84
CA LEU A 161 10.28 15.37 -13.79
C LEU A 161 8.89 15.80 -13.30
N ALA A 162 8.61 15.72 -12.01
CA ALA A 162 7.33 16.16 -11.45
C ALA A 162 7.14 17.69 -11.58
N ILE A 163 8.19 18.48 -11.31
CA ILE A 163 8.18 19.95 -11.46
C ILE A 163 8.05 20.34 -12.94
N LEU A 164 8.76 19.66 -13.83
CA LEU A 164 8.74 19.92 -15.27
C LEU A 164 7.47 19.41 -15.94
N SER A 165 6.79 18.40 -15.37
CA SER A 165 5.56 17.86 -15.93
C SER A 165 4.48 18.94 -15.92
N PRO A 166 3.95 19.36 -17.07
CA PRO A 166 2.86 20.32 -17.10
C PRO A 166 1.69 19.70 -16.35
N ALA A 167 1.22 20.37 -15.30
CA ALA A 167 0.05 19.95 -14.55
C ALA A 167 -1.09 19.74 -15.56
N ARG A 168 -1.37 18.46 -15.90
CA ARG A 168 -2.50 18.13 -16.78
C ARG A 168 -3.70 18.78 -16.13
N ARG A 169 -4.31 19.76 -16.81
CA ARG A 169 -5.53 20.45 -16.39
C ARG A 169 -6.45 19.41 -15.77
N ILE A 170 -6.71 19.55 -14.47
CA ILE A 170 -7.86 18.90 -13.86
C ILE A 170 -9.05 19.45 -14.64
N ILE A 171 -9.62 18.64 -15.52
CA ILE A 171 -10.81 19.04 -16.28
C ILE A 171 -11.89 19.30 -15.24
N ASP A 172 -12.15 20.58 -15.01
CA ASP A 172 -13.14 21.03 -14.06
C ASP A 172 -14.51 20.74 -14.68
N ARG A 173 -15.07 19.56 -14.38
CA ARG A 173 -16.41 19.15 -14.83
C ARG A 173 -17.54 20.06 -14.35
N ARG A 174 -17.22 21.12 -13.59
CA ARG A 174 -18.16 22.17 -13.18
C ARG A 174 -18.64 23.06 -14.34
N GLN A 175 -17.96 23.05 -15.50
CA GLN A 175 -18.32 23.88 -16.66
C GLN A 175 -19.05 23.13 -17.78
N GLN A 176 -19.79 22.06 -17.48
CA GLN A 176 -20.78 21.55 -18.42
C GLN A 176 -22.15 22.14 -18.01
N PRO A 177 -22.48 23.38 -18.42
CA PRO A 177 -23.82 23.88 -18.23
C PRO A 177 -24.79 23.00 -19.02
N ALA A 178 -25.99 22.88 -18.47
CA ALA A 178 -27.12 22.12 -18.97
C ALA A 178 -27.57 22.53 -20.39
N ASN A 179 -26.79 22.16 -21.42
CA ASN A 179 -27.16 22.37 -22.82
C ASN A 179 -27.86 21.14 -23.46
N ASP A 180 -28.16 20.10 -22.68
CA ASP A 180 -28.87 18.92 -23.16
C ASP A 180 -30.38 18.94 -22.78
N ALA A 181 -30.93 20.11 -22.45
CA ALA A 181 -32.32 20.28 -22.00
C ALA A 181 -33.07 21.42 -22.71
N ALA A 182 -32.80 21.62 -24.01
CA ALA A 182 -33.62 22.47 -24.90
C ALA A 182 -34.15 21.66 -26.08
#